data_AF-A0A4R4UIM3-F1
#
_entry.id   AF-A0A4R4UIM3-F1
#
_cell.length_a   1.000
_cell.length_b   1.000
_cell.length_c   1.000
_cell.angle_alpha   90.00
_cell.angle_beta   90.00
_cell.angle_gamma   90.00
#
_symmetry.space_group_name_H-M   'P 1'
#
loop_
_entity.id
_entity.type
_entity.pdbx_description
1 polymer ?
#
loop_
_entity_poly.entity_id
_entity_poly.type
_entity_poly.pdbx_seq_one_letter_code
_entity_poly.pdbx_strand_id
1 'polypeptide(L)' 'MSKLGSLWKGVVRTWDVCREAEERRQLMCRPWEETILHWSRQEDGWALHGEYLPPDTRRRYGSTKWGWCPRADG' A
#
# COMPACT_ATOMS: atom_id res chain seq x y z
N MET A 1 -15.09 -3.25 -29.48
CA MET A 1 -14.41 -3.06 -28.17
C MET A 1 -14.72 -1.64 -27.70
N SER A 2 -15.60 -1.49 -26.69
CA SER A 2 -16.23 -0.19 -26.37
C SER A 2 -15.28 0.82 -25.72
N LYS A 3 -15.30 2.08 -26.22
CA LYS A 3 -14.61 3.25 -25.66
C LYS A 3 -14.81 3.42 -24.14
N LEU A 4 -15.98 2.99 -23.65
CA LEU A 4 -16.34 2.99 -22.23
C LEU A 4 -15.37 2.18 -21.34
N GLY A 5 -14.92 1.02 -21.80
CA GLY A 5 -13.98 0.18 -21.04
C GLY A 5 -12.58 0.78 -20.93
N SER A 6 -12.18 1.58 -21.93
CA SER A 6 -10.89 2.29 -21.90
C SER A 6 -10.90 3.47 -20.94
N LEU A 7 -12.01 4.21 -20.88
CA LEU A 7 -12.19 5.33 -19.95
C LEU A 7 -12.22 4.85 -18.49
N TRP A 8 -12.93 3.75 -18.20
CA TRP A 8 -12.94 3.13 -16.88
C TRP A 8 -11.55 2.67 -16.43
N LYS A 9 -10.76 2.05 -17.33
CA LYS A 9 -9.36 1.68 -17.02
C LYS A 9 -8.45 2.88 -16.76
N GLY A 10 -8.73 4.03 -17.37
CA GLY A 10 -8.01 5.28 -17.13
C GLY A 10 -8.31 5.83 -15.73
N VAL A 11 -9.59 5.91 -15.37
CA VAL A 11 -10.03 6.41 -14.06
C VAL A 11 -9.49 5.55 -12.91
N VAL A 12 -9.57 4.22 -13.03
CA VAL A 12 -9.04 3.30 -12.01
C VAL A 12 -7.54 3.49 -11.80
N ARG A 13 -6.77 3.66 -12.89
CA ARG A 13 -5.33 3.91 -12.81
C ARG A 13 -5.01 5.21 -12.10
N THR A 14 -5.69 6.29 -12.44
CA THR A 14 -5.48 7.59 -11.78
C THR A 14 -5.82 7.51 -10.28
N TRP A 15 -6.88 6.79 -9.93
CA TRP A 15 -7.26 6.57 -8.53
C TRP A 15 -6.18 5.82 -7.74
N ASP A 16 -5.60 4.78 -8.34
CA ASP A 16 -4.51 4.01 -7.72
C ASP A 16 -3.26 4.84 -7.46
N VAL A 17 -2.92 5.75 -8.39
CA VAL A 17 -1.79 6.67 -8.26
C VAL A 17 -2.04 7.71 -7.17
N CYS A 18 -3.23 8.34 -7.14
CA CYS A 18 -3.57 9.31 -6.10
C CYS A 18 -3.56 8.68 -4.70
N ARG A 19 -4.06 7.45 -4.59
CA ARG A 19 -4.05 6.71 -3.33
C ARG A 19 -2.62 6.43 -2.86
N GLU A 20 -1.75 5.96 -3.75
CA GLU A 20 -0.35 5.69 -3.40
C GLU A 20 0.42 6.97 -3.01
N ALA A 21 0.13 8.10 -3.66
CA ALA A 21 0.68 9.39 -3.28
C ALA A 21 0.24 9.83 -1.88
N GLU A 22 -1.03 9.63 -1.53
CA GLU A 22 -1.58 9.92 -0.20
C GLU A 22 -0.97 9.00 0.88
N GLU A 23 -0.76 7.71 0.58
CA GLU A 23 -0.09 6.77 1.48
C GLU A 23 1.36 7.21 1.76
N ARG A 24 2.12 7.59 0.72
CA ARG A 24 3.46 8.17 0.89
C ARG A 24 3.44 9.46 1.69
N ARG A 25 2.42 10.31 1.49
CA ARG A 25 2.25 11.52 2.29
C ARG A 25 1.99 11.20 3.77
N GLN A 26 1.22 10.16 4.07
CA GLN A 26 0.97 9.72 5.44
C GLN A 26 2.23 9.16 6.10
N LEU A 27 3.05 8.41 5.35
CA LEU A 27 4.34 7.91 5.81
C LEU A 27 5.32 9.05 6.13
N MET A 28 5.32 10.14 5.36
CA MET A 28 6.09 11.35 5.70
C MET A 28 5.65 11.97 7.04
N CYS A 29 4.37 11.85 7.41
CA CYS A 29 3.87 12.31 8.71
C CYS A 29 4.15 11.32 9.85
N ARG A 30 4.44 10.06 9.52
CA ARG A 30 4.61 8.94 10.46
C ARG A 30 5.79 8.07 10.01
N PRO A 31 7.02 8.60 9.92
CA PRO A 31 8.15 7.91 9.29
C PRO A 31 8.53 6.61 10.00
N TRP A 32 8.20 6.47 11.28
CA TRP A 32 8.37 5.22 12.04
C TRP A 32 7.47 4.06 11.55
N GLU A 33 6.48 4.32 10.70
CA GLU A 33 5.65 3.28 10.10
C GLU A 33 6.32 2.59 8.91
N GLU A 34 7.29 3.23 8.26
CA GLU A 34 8.14 2.59 7.23
C GLU A 34 9.01 1.46 7.80
N THR A 35 9.37 1.53 9.08
CA THR A 35 10.19 0.50 9.72
C THR A 35 9.39 -0.76 10.04
N ILE A 36 8.06 -0.70 9.93
CA ILE A 36 7.15 -1.83 10.14
C ILE A 36 6.96 -2.59 8.82
N LEU A 37 6.96 -3.92 8.91
CA LEU A 37 6.84 -4.82 7.77
C LEU A 37 5.53 -4.62 6.99
N HIS A 38 5.63 -4.13 5.76
CA HIS A 38 4.50 -3.87 4.86
C HIS A 38 4.79 -4.23 3.42
N TRP A 39 3.73 -4.50 2.66
CA TRP A 39 3.83 -4.72 1.21
C TRP A 39 3.68 -3.40 0.46
N SER A 40 4.59 -3.16 -0.48
CA SER A 40 4.51 -2.04 -1.41
C SER A 40 4.65 -2.53 -2.85
N ARG A 41 3.94 -1.87 -3.77
CA ARG A 41 4.01 -2.19 -5.20
C ARG A 41 5.08 -1.33 -5.85
N GLN A 42 6.08 -1.96 -6.43
CA GLN A 42 7.16 -1.36 -7.20
C GLN A 42 7.03 -1.73 -8.69
N GLU A 43 7.95 -1.23 -9.52
CA GLU A 43 7.99 -1.51 -10.96
C GLU A 43 8.08 -3.01 -11.25
N ASP A 44 8.90 -3.75 -10.49
CA ASP A 44 9.11 -5.19 -10.63
C ASP A 44 8.05 -6.05 -9.91
N GLY A 45 7.04 -5.42 -9.31
CA GLY A 45 5.97 -6.11 -8.60
C GLY A 45 5.95 -5.83 -7.10
N TRP A 46 5.55 -6.82 -6.33
CA TRP A 46 5.33 -6.67 -4.89
C TRP A 46 6.62 -6.90 -4.10
N ALA A 47 6.96 -5.93 -3.26
CA ALA A 47 8.13 -5.98 -2.41
C ALA A 47 7.73 -5.79 -0.95
N LEU A 48 8.41 -6.54 -0.08
CA LEU A 48 8.31 -6.40 1.37
C LEU A 48 9.29 -5.32 1.82
N HIS A 49 8.78 -4.35 2.59
CA HIS A 49 9.53 -3.26 3.20
C HIS A 49 9.40 -3.28 4.71
N GLY A 50 10.33 -2.67 5.42
CA GLY A 50 10.37 -2.64 6.88
C GLY A 50 11.10 -3.83 7.50
N GLU A 51 11.30 -3.77 8.81
CA GLU A 51 12.09 -4.73 9.59
C GLU A 51 11.34 -5.27 10.81
N TYR A 52 10.45 -4.46 11.39
CA TYR A 52 9.72 -4.80 12.60
C TYR A 52 8.34 -5.37 12.28
N LEU A 53 7.91 -6.35 13.05
CA LEU A 53 6.54 -6.85 12.93
C LEU A 53 5.53 -5.74 13.28
N PRO A 54 4.37 -5.68 12.59
CA PRO A 54 3.32 -4.77 12.99
C PRO A 54 2.92 -5.06 14.43
N PRO A 55 2.63 -4.01 15.23
CA PRO A 55 2.12 -4.21 16.57
C PRO A 55 0.80 -4.99 16.49
N ASP A 56 0.56 -5.89 17.45
CA ASP A 56 -0.68 -6.70 17.60
C ASP A 56 -1.92 -5.85 17.97
N THR A 57 -1.93 -4.61 17.51
CA THR A 57 -3.12 -3.79 17.52
C THR A 57 -4.01 -4.26 16.39
N ARG A 58 -5.32 -4.36 16.66
CA ARG A 58 -6.37 -4.61 15.66
C ARG A 58 -6.46 -3.54 14.55
N ARG A 59 -5.45 -2.69 14.36
CA ARG A 59 -5.32 -1.77 13.23
C ARG A 59 -5.16 -2.60 11.96
N ARG A 60 -6.30 -2.98 11.40
CA ARG A 60 -6.44 -3.63 10.09
C ARG A 60 -6.14 -2.69 8.91
N TYR A 61 -5.90 -1.42 9.18
CA TYR A 61 -5.59 -0.41 8.18
C TYR A 61 -4.14 0.02 8.39
N GLY A 62 -3.23 -0.61 7.65
CA GLY A 62 -1.90 -0.04 7.47
C GLY A 62 -2.00 1.27 6.70
N SER A 63 -1.00 2.14 6.85
CA SER A 63 -0.92 3.41 6.12
C SER A 63 -0.72 3.20 4.61
N THR A 64 -0.43 1.97 4.20
CA THR A 64 -0.45 1.53 2.79
C THR A 64 -1.73 0.74 2.51
N LYS A 65 -2.27 0.87 1.29
CA LYS A 65 -3.49 0.16 0.85
C LYS A 65 -3.42 -1.36 0.99
N TRP A 66 -2.20 -1.86 0.98
CA TRP A 66 -1.89 -3.27 0.97
C TRP A 66 -1.66 -3.82 2.36
N GLY A 67 -1.71 -2.93 3.37
CA GLY A 67 -1.59 -3.28 4.76
C GLY A 67 -0.20 -3.76 5.13
N TRP A 68 -0.11 -4.17 6.38
CA TRP A 68 1.07 -4.80 6.94
C TRP A 68 1.21 -6.23 6.40
N CYS A 69 2.45 -6.72 6.34
CA CYS A 69 2.68 -8.13 6.02
C CYS A 69 1.93 -8.99 7.04
N PRO A 70 1.11 -9.98 6.61
CA PRO A 70 0.56 -10.94 7.56
C PRO A 70 1.75 -11.60 8.26
N ARG A 71 1.76 -11.57 9.59
CA ARG A 71 2.70 -12.38 10.36
C ARG A 71 2.54 -13.80 9.84
N ALA A 72 3.64 -14.42 9.42
CA ALA A 72 3.61 -15.85 9.16
C ALA A 72 3.24 -16.50 10.50
N ASP A 73 2.00 -16.97 10.61
CA ASP A 73 1.58 -17.80 11.72
C ASP A 73 2.49 -19.03 11.66
N GLY A 74 3.35 -19.17 12.66
CA GLY A 74 4.27 -20.30 12.80
C GLY A 74 3.55 -21.56 13.20
#